data_AF-A0A353A3D2-F1
#
_entry.id   AF-A0A353A3D2-F1
#
_cell.length_a   1.000
_cell.length_b   1.000
_cell.length_c   1.000
_cell.angle_alpha   90.00
_cell.angle_beta   90.00
_cell.angle_gamma   90.00
#
_symmetry.space_group_name_H-M   'P 1'
#
loop_
_entity.id
_entity.type
_entity.pdbx_description
1 polymer ?
#
loop_
_entity_poly.entity_id
_entity_poly.type
_entity_poly.pdbx_seq_one_letter_code
_entity_poly.pdbx_strand_id
1 'polypeptide(L)'
;MNKKLLVVSGHFLSLALAVASALLTPAEARALESGQTLRIGRGAFSIMPKNSSLDAGAQAEMWTDAQTNSQRWVVQSAGSTACYLVNAYTGKYLACTAGVTAGSGITVQERASAGSRGRWELVPVEGKDGQYIIYANTTRRYALSTQAAPADGSTLLLVDAGKADSSQIMWTVEECDARENALTPAVRDDMMEKWKEHYYHKAGTGYVIGNGGWWGDAEMFEVVLDALETTGDKRYATMFENLYTNFLARNKGNWISGNGYNEYNDDVAWMCIACVRAYLLTGVTKYLSTAKVNFDGMYNRAAKYDNGTLRWRQSSEGTTSCINGPAAVCACYLGLALGKEDYFEKAARIYAGERGMLYNINAQGVFNGQVYDSGDPVKGTVGNTWSSTYNQGTCLGAAVMLYEHYGKEQYRTDADAIMDWTARNLANSHGIIKVCQTVTGDLTGFKGILMRYVRRYAASLGHPEWYSWLARNGYHAWNNRNSKGISMSAWLTKTTENFQYSDGGNFNTDGVGAFTAVSAAFNAHLGVVDERDAYSPMQANEFNFMRGVSVVATGNDDDGTGAVDNMRKGHYVGYR
;
A
#
# COMPACT_ATOMS: atom_id res chain seq x y z
N MET A 1 -5.38 -64.41 -23.26
CA MET A 1 -4.23 -64.08 -24.12
C MET A 1 -4.56 -62.81 -24.89
N ASN A 2 -3.81 -61.72 -24.64
CA ASN A 2 -3.41 -60.61 -25.52
C ASN A 2 -4.49 -59.83 -26.32
N LYS A 3 -4.47 -58.50 -26.48
CA LYS A 3 -3.57 -57.40 -26.08
C LYS A 3 -4.28 -56.07 -26.43
N LYS A 4 -4.04 -55.03 -25.60
CA LYS A 4 -3.82 -53.57 -25.88
C LYS A 4 -4.74 -52.87 -26.90
N LEU A 5 -5.57 -51.86 -26.57
CA LEU A 5 -5.30 -50.49 -26.06
C LEU A 5 -4.31 -49.65 -26.91
N LEU A 6 -4.88 -48.83 -27.79
CA LEU A 6 -4.35 -47.55 -28.27
C LEU A 6 -5.56 -46.69 -28.70
N VAL A 7 -5.83 -45.59 -28.00
CA VAL A 7 -6.76 -44.56 -28.44
C VAL A 7 -5.98 -43.25 -28.52
N VAL A 8 -5.88 -42.75 -29.75
CA VAL A 8 -5.44 -41.40 -30.10
C VAL A 8 -6.58 -40.80 -30.91
N SER A 9 -7.14 -39.69 -30.44
CA SER A 9 -7.93 -38.68 -31.19
C SER A 9 -8.44 -37.69 -30.13
N GLY A 10 -8.06 -36.41 -30.08
CA GLY A 10 -8.05 -35.45 -31.18
C GLY A 10 -9.49 -35.06 -31.48
N HIS A 11 -10.09 -34.14 -30.73
CA HIS A 11 -11.37 -33.51 -31.08
C HIS A 11 -11.40 -32.04 -30.65
N PHE A 12 -11.61 -31.21 -31.67
CA PHE A 12 -12.04 -29.82 -31.67
C PHE A 12 -13.11 -29.55 -30.60
N LEU A 13 -12.95 -28.48 -29.82
CA LEU A 13 -14.08 -27.88 -29.11
C LEU A 13 -14.55 -26.63 -29.84
N SER A 14 -15.80 -26.74 -30.26
CA SER A 14 -16.66 -25.81 -30.96
C SER A 14 -16.83 -24.47 -30.25
N LEU A 15 -16.64 -23.39 -31.02
CA LEU A 15 -17.04 -22.04 -30.69
C LEU A 15 -18.57 -21.92 -30.81
N ALA A 16 -19.28 -21.89 -29.68
CA ALA A 16 -20.72 -21.59 -29.66
C ALA A 16 -20.90 -20.07 -29.59
N LEU A 17 -21.19 -19.45 -30.76
CA LEU A 17 -21.61 -18.06 -30.86
C LEU A 17 -23.09 -17.98 -30.48
N ALA A 18 -23.41 -17.51 -29.27
CA ALA A 18 -24.76 -17.16 -28.90
C ALA A 18 -25.06 -15.74 -29.40
N VAL A 19 -25.70 -15.65 -30.57
CA VAL A 19 -26.33 -14.40 -31.04
C VAL A 19 -27.64 -14.25 -30.28
N ALA A 20 -27.64 -13.45 -29.20
CA ALA A 20 -28.86 -12.99 -28.57
C ALA A 20 -29.36 -11.74 -29.32
N SER A 21 -30.37 -11.91 -30.17
CA SER A 21 -31.11 -10.80 -30.75
C SER A 21 -31.85 -10.05 -29.64
N ALA A 22 -31.39 -8.84 -29.32
CA ALA A 22 -32.13 -7.92 -28.47
C ALA A 22 -33.32 -7.34 -29.25
N LEU A 23 -34.51 -7.84 -28.96
CA LEU A 23 -35.74 -7.13 -29.25
C LEU A 23 -35.79 -5.92 -28.30
N LEU A 24 -35.52 -4.74 -28.85
CA LEU A 24 -35.69 -3.45 -28.18
C LEU A 24 -37.18 -3.19 -27.97
N THR A 25 -37.70 -3.58 -26.81
CA THR A 25 -38.90 -2.94 -26.22
C THR A 25 -38.48 -1.56 -25.68
N PRO A 26 -39.35 -0.53 -25.74
CA PRO A 26 -39.07 0.72 -25.04
C PRO A 26 -38.86 0.40 -23.55
N ALA A 27 -37.77 0.90 -22.99
CA ALA A 27 -37.39 0.66 -21.60
C ALA A 27 -38.47 1.23 -20.67
N GLU A 28 -39.38 0.37 -20.18
CA GLU A 28 -40.09 0.68 -18.95
C GLU A 28 -39.04 0.84 -17.84
N ALA A 29 -39.09 1.97 -17.12
CA ALA A 29 -38.14 2.25 -16.05
C ALA A 29 -38.15 1.11 -15.02
N ARG A 30 -37.09 0.30 -15.01
CA ARG A 30 -36.95 -0.80 -14.07
C ARG A 30 -36.93 -0.23 -12.65
N ALA A 31 -37.84 -0.70 -11.81
CA ALA A 31 -37.88 -0.29 -10.41
C ALA A 31 -36.58 -0.71 -9.71
N LEU A 32 -35.98 0.19 -8.92
CA LEU A 32 -34.76 -0.12 -8.17
C LEU A 32 -35.05 -1.17 -7.09
N GLU A 33 -34.22 -2.21 -7.07
CA GLU A 33 -34.34 -3.35 -6.18
C GLU A 33 -33.37 -3.23 -5.00
N SER A 34 -33.81 -3.68 -3.81
CA SER A 34 -32.92 -3.72 -2.65
C SER A 34 -31.78 -4.70 -2.90
N GLY A 35 -30.54 -4.28 -2.63
CA GLY A 35 -29.32 -5.04 -2.91
C GLY A 35 -28.59 -4.59 -4.18
N GLN A 36 -29.24 -3.82 -5.07
CA GLN A 36 -28.57 -3.25 -6.23
C GLN A 36 -27.45 -2.31 -5.80
N THR A 37 -26.30 -2.39 -6.49
CA THR A 37 -25.18 -1.47 -6.28
C THR A 37 -25.20 -0.42 -7.38
N LEU A 38 -25.29 0.84 -6.99
CA LEU A 38 -25.45 1.97 -7.90
C LEU A 38 -24.21 2.86 -7.90
N ARG A 39 -23.90 3.38 -9.09
CA ARG A 39 -23.13 4.61 -9.27
C ARG A 39 -24.11 5.75 -9.46
N ILE A 40 -23.98 6.79 -8.63
CA ILE A 40 -24.85 7.97 -8.67
C ILE A 40 -23.96 9.18 -8.98
N GLY A 41 -24.21 9.83 -10.11
CA GLY A 41 -23.29 10.83 -10.63
C GLY A 41 -23.92 11.90 -11.52
N ARG A 42 -23.09 12.86 -11.91
CA ARG A 42 -23.41 13.94 -12.87
C ARG A 42 -22.18 14.15 -13.75
N GLY A 43 -22.28 13.87 -15.05
CA GLY A 43 -21.12 13.86 -15.94
C GLY A 43 -20.09 12.81 -15.53
N ALA A 44 -18.82 13.20 -15.45
CA ALA A 44 -17.72 12.31 -15.03
C ALA A 44 -17.65 12.08 -13.50
N PHE A 45 -18.46 12.78 -12.71
CA PHE A 45 -18.35 12.81 -11.25
C PHE A 45 -19.35 11.86 -10.58
N SER A 46 -18.92 11.15 -9.54
CA SER A 46 -19.73 10.24 -8.71
C SER A 46 -19.73 10.70 -7.24
N ILE A 47 -20.83 10.46 -6.52
CA ILE A 47 -20.97 10.79 -5.09
C ILE A 47 -20.12 9.84 -4.23
N MET A 48 -19.38 10.39 -3.27
CA MET A 48 -18.65 9.64 -2.24
C MET A 48 -18.66 10.35 -0.87
N PRO A 49 -18.41 9.64 0.24
CA PRO A 49 -18.01 10.26 1.49
C PRO A 49 -16.71 11.02 1.29
N LYS A 50 -16.61 12.23 1.86
CA LYS A 50 -15.41 13.07 1.77
C LYS A 50 -14.18 12.32 2.23
N ASN A 51 -13.16 12.27 1.35
CA ASN A 51 -11.93 11.50 1.56
C ASN A 51 -12.15 10.04 1.96
N SER A 52 -13.24 9.41 1.49
CA SER A 52 -13.63 8.04 1.88
C SER A 52 -13.71 7.86 3.40
N SER A 53 -14.07 8.91 4.14
CA SER A 53 -14.06 8.87 5.60
C SER A 53 -14.98 7.80 6.16
N LEU A 54 -14.46 7.04 7.12
CA LEU A 54 -15.20 6.00 7.87
C LEU A 54 -16.04 6.59 9.02
N ASP A 55 -15.91 7.90 9.29
CA ASP A 55 -16.64 8.57 10.37
C ASP A 55 -18.06 8.95 9.95
N ALA A 56 -19.02 8.75 10.86
CA ALA A 56 -20.35 9.33 10.71
C ALA A 56 -20.27 10.86 10.81
N GLY A 57 -21.06 11.56 9.99
CA GLY A 57 -21.02 13.01 9.86
C GLY A 57 -20.06 13.52 8.79
N ALA A 58 -19.27 12.67 8.14
CA ALA A 58 -18.48 13.09 6.98
C ALA A 58 -19.38 13.63 5.87
N GLN A 59 -19.01 14.77 5.29
CA GLN A 59 -19.75 15.36 4.18
C GLN A 59 -19.79 14.41 2.98
N ALA A 60 -20.88 14.43 2.22
CA ALA A 60 -20.91 13.83 0.90
C ALA A 60 -20.39 14.86 -0.13
N GLU A 61 -19.54 14.39 -1.02
CA GLU A 61 -18.96 15.20 -2.09
C GLU A 61 -18.93 14.44 -3.42
N MET A 62 -18.64 15.16 -4.50
CA MET A 62 -18.50 14.62 -5.84
C MET A 62 -17.04 14.65 -6.28
N TRP A 63 -16.60 13.55 -6.87
CA TRP A 63 -15.27 13.42 -7.49
C TRP A 63 -15.38 12.64 -8.78
N THR A 64 -14.44 12.89 -9.70
CA THR A 64 -14.28 12.11 -10.91
C THR A 64 -14.27 10.62 -10.56
N ASP A 65 -15.06 9.83 -11.29
CA ASP A 65 -15.26 8.43 -10.98
C ASP A 65 -13.93 7.65 -11.09
N ALA A 66 -13.48 7.11 -9.97
CA ALA A 66 -12.28 6.28 -9.85
C ALA A 66 -12.63 4.79 -9.71
N GLN A 67 -13.92 4.45 -9.89
CA GLN A 67 -14.46 3.10 -9.82
C GLN A 67 -14.11 2.41 -8.49
N THR A 68 -14.31 3.08 -7.36
CA THR A 68 -14.03 2.53 -6.02
C THR A 68 -15.32 2.18 -5.28
N ASN A 69 -15.23 1.40 -4.19
CA ASN A 69 -16.39 1.17 -3.33
C ASN A 69 -16.84 2.44 -2.60
N SER A 70 -15.94 3.41 -2.43
CA SER A 70 -16.27 4.73 -1.88
C SER A 70 -17.23 5.53 -2.77
N GLN A 71 -17.26 5.26 -4.08
CA GLN A 71 -18.15 5.92 -5.06
C GLN A 71 -19.39 5.09 -5.42
N ARG A 72 -19.68 4.03 -4.66
CA ARG A 72 -20.78 3.09 -4.91
C ARG A 72 -21.76 3.06 -3.75
N TRP A 73 -23.03 2.85 -4.07
CA TRP A 73 -24.14 2.92 -3.13
C TRP A 73 -25.06 1.71 -3.28
N VAL A 74 -25.15 0.90 -2.23
CA VAL A 74 -26.07 -0.23 -2.14
C VAL A 74 -27.45 0.27 -1.76
N VAL A 75 -28.45 -0.05 -2.56
CA VAL A 75 -29.85 0.27 -2.31
C VAL A 75 -30.37 -0.64 -1.20
N GLN A 76 -31.02 -0.06 -0.19
CA GLN A 76 -31.76 -0.81 0.81
C GLN A 76 -33.19 -0.28 0.91
N SER A 77 -34.20 -1.14 0.85
CA SER A 77 -35.59 -0.70 0.96
C SER A 77 -35.86 0.04 2.29
N ALA A 78 -36.58 1.16 2.20
CA ALA A 78 -37.04 1.98 3.33
C ALA A 78 -38.57 2.17 3.33
N GLY A 79 -39.30 1.31 2.60
CA GLY A 79 -40.73 1.42 2.35
C GLY A 79 -41.07 0.94 0.94
N SER A 80 -42.29 1.25 0.46
CA SER A 80 -42.75 0.85 -0.88
C SER A 80 -42.07 1.62 -2.01
N THR A 81 -41.77 2.91 -1.82
CA THR A 81 -41.17 3.78 -2.85
C THR A 81 -39.87 4.45 -2.43
N ALA A 82 -39.53 4.43 -1.14
CA ALA A 82 -38.32 5.04 -0.60
C ALA A 82 -37.23 4.00 -0.35
N CYS A 83 -35.98 4.41 -0.51
CA CYS A 83 -34.80 3.61 -0.18
C CYS A 83 -33.80 4.38 0.68
N TYR A 84 -32.91 3.62 1.29
CA TYR A 84 -31.63 4.09 1.81
C TYR A 84 -30.56 3.86 0.75
N LEU A 85 -29.63 4.79 0.66
CA LEU A 85 -28.40 4.66 -0.11
C LEU A 85 -27.26 4.42 0.87
N VAL A 86 -26.73 3.19 0.89
CA VAL A 86 -25.67 2.76 1.81
C VAL A 86 -24.34 2.72 1.06
N ASN A 87 -23.35 3.50 1.48
CA ASN A 87 -22.07 3.52 0.81
C ASN A 87 -21.37 2.15 0.90
N ALA A 88 -20.94 1.60 -0.23
CA ALA A 88 -20.42 0.24 -0.32
C ALA A 88 -19.08 0.07 0.43
N TYR A 89 -18.31 1.14 0.61
CA TYR A 89 -17.07 1.12 1.36
C TYR A 89 -17.29 1.27 2.87
N THR A 90 -17.95 2.36 3.28
CA THR A 90 -18.04 2.77 4.68
C THR A 90 -19.21 2.12 5.43
N GLY A 91 -20.18 1.54 4.72
CA GLY A 91 -21.44 1.04 5.28
C GLY A 91 -22.37 2.13 5.83
N LYS A 92 -22.04 3.42 5.61
CA LYS A 92 -22.81 4.56 6.11
C LYS A 92 -23.88 5.00 5.13
N TYR A 93 -24.91 5.65 5.65
CA TYR A 93 -26.14 6.01 4.93
C TYR A 93 -26.06 7.46 4.47
N LEU A 94 -26.32 7.72 3.19
CA LEU A 94 -26.45 9.09 2.68
C LEU A 94 -27.65 9.77 3.34
N ALA A 95 -27.44 10.90 4.01
CA ALA A 95 -28.48 11.58 4.77
C ALA A 95 -28.27 13.08 4.87
N CYS A 96 -29.37 13.81 5.09
CA CYS A 96 -29.32 15.24 5.36
C CYS A 96 -28.63 15.50 6.71
N THR A 97 -27.70 16.45 6.76
CA THR A 97 -26.96 16.81 7.99
C THR A 97 -27.88 17.26 9.11
N ALA A 98 -28.95 17.96 8.75
CA ALA A 98 -29.98 18.48 9.66
C ALA A 98 -31.38 18.18 9.09
N GLY A 99 -32.37 19.06 9.31
CA GLY A 99 -33.72 18.89 8.78
C GLY A 99 -33.78 18.75 7.25
N VAL A 100 -34.90 18.25 6.73
CA VAL A 100 -35.14 18.09 5.28
C VAL A 100 -35.70 19.40 4.73
N THR A 101 -34.81 20.35 4.45
CA THR A 101 -35.14 21.71 3.96
C THR A 101 -34.15 22.17 2.90
N ALA A 102 -34.51 23.17 2.10
CA ALA A 102 -33.57 23.76 1.14
C ALA A 102 -32.34 24.36 1.87
N GLY A 103 -31.15 24.15 1.30
CA GLY A 103 -29.86 24.55 1.90
C GLY A 103 -29.26 23.52 2.86
N SER A 104 -30.00 22.47 3.25
CA SER A 104 -29.46 21.42 4.10
C SER A 104 -28.38 20.62 3.38
N GLY A 105 -27.17 20.61 3.95
CA GLY A 105 -26.06 19.81 3.43
C GLY A 105 -26.30 18.31 3.59
N ILE A 106 -25.51 17.52 2.88
CA ILE A 106 -25.58 16.05 2.89
C ILE A 106 -24.32 15.46 3.51
N THR A 107 -24.51 14.42 4.32
CA THR A 107 -23.45 13.68 5.02
C THR A 107 -23.70 12.18 4.89
N VAL A 108 -22.73 11.38 5.33
CA VAL A 108 -22.96 9.96 5.63
C VAL A 108 -23.13 9.74 7.12
N GLN A 109 -24.08 8.89 7.51
CA GLN A 109 -24.49 8.71 8.90
C GLN A 109 -24.64 7.23 9.25
N GLU A 110 -24.61 6.92 10.55
CA GLU A 110 -25.10 5.62 11.03
C GLU A 110 -26.60 5.48 10.74
N ARG A 111 -27.08 4.24 10.57
CA ARG A 111 -28.49 3.96 10.24
C ARG A 111 -29.49 4.67 11.17
N ALA A 112 -29.23 4.61 12.47
CA ALA A 112 -30.10 5.22 13.49
C ALA A 112 -30.20 6.74 13.31
N SER A 113 -29.08 7.41 13.06
CA SER A 113 -29.01 8.85 12.82
C SER A 113 -29.57 9.26 11.47
N ALA A 114 -29.37 8.43 10.43
CA ALA A 114 -29.93 8.66 9.10
C ALA A 114 -31.47 8.66 9.16
N GLY A 115 -32.08 7.69 9.83
CA GLY A 115 -33.51 7.71 10.18
C GLY A 115 -34.42 8.11 9.00
N SER A 116 -35.23 9.16 9.19
CA SER A 116 -36.06 9.75 8.14
C SER A 116 -35.29 10.69 7.19
N ARG A 117 -34.12 11.20 7.60
CA ARG A 117 -33.29 12.15 6.86
C ARG A 117 -32.43 11.51 5.77
N GLY A 118 -32.30 10.18 5.78
CA GLY A 118 -31.60 9.38 4.77
C GLY A 118 -32.51 8.55 3.89
N ARG A 119 -33.82 8.83 3.87
CA ARG A 119 -34.76 8.17 2.97
C ARG A 119 -34.85 8.96 1.68
N TRP A 120 -34.63 8.29 0.56
CA TRP A 120 -34.60 8.89 -0.77
C TRP A 120 -35.66 8.25 -1.66
N GLU A 121 -36.29 9.04 -2.51
CA GLU A 121 -37.12 8.56 -3.61
C GLU A 121 -36.42 8.91 -4.93
N LEU A 122 -35.99 7.89 -5.67
CA LEU A 122 -35.33 8.04 -6.96
C LEU A 122 -36.40 7.91 -8.05
N VAL A 123 -36.72 9.02 -8.72
CA VAL A 123 -37.78 9.08 -9.72
C VAL A 123 -37.15 9.20 -11.11
N PRO A 124 -37.41 8.27 -12.04
CA PRO A 124 -36.86 8.34 -13.39
C PRO A 124 -37.40 9.57 -14.13
N VAL A 125 -36.56 10.19 -14.96
CA VAL A 125 -36.93 11.31 -15.81
C VAL A 125 -37.53 10.77 -17.10
N GLU A 126 -38.76 11.16 -17.40
CA GLU A 126 -39.46 10.71 -18.61
C GLU A 126 -38.66 11.04 -19.88
N GLY A 127 -38.51 10.05 -20.77
CA GLY A 127 -37.78 10.18 -22.03
C GLY A 127 -36.25 10.27 -21.88
N LYS A 128 -35.68 10.03 -20.69
CA LYS A 128 -34.23 10.02 -20.45
C LYS A 128 -33.79 8.79 -19.65
N ASP A 129 -33.42 7.74 -20.36
CA ASP A 129 -32.92 6.51 -19.77
C ASP A 129 -31.73 6.77 -18.83
N GLY A 130 -31.76 6.12 -17.65
CA GLY A 130 -30.72 6.25 -16.62
C GLY A 130 -30.67 7.62 -15.91
N GLN A 131 -31.55 8.57 -16.25
CA GLN A 131 -31.63 9.86 -15.56
C GLN A 131 -32.73 9.86 -14.50
N TYR A 132 -32.41 10.36 -13.32
CA TYR A 132 -33.30 10.38 -12.16
C TYR A 132 -33.27 11.74 -11.46
N ILE A 133 -34.37 12.09 -10.80
CA ILE A 133 -34.39 13.10 -9.74
C ILE A 133 -34.43 12.36 -8.40
N ILE A 134 -33.54 12.75 -7.49
CA ILE A 134 -33.40 12.10 -6.18
C ILE A 134 -34.03 13.01 -5.12
N TYR A 135 -35.23 12.68 -4.67
CA TYR A 135 -35.98 13.45 -3.67
C TYR A 135 -35.70 12.97 -2.26
N ALA A 136 -35.66 13.91 -1.31
CA ALA A 136 -35.40 13.61 0.10
C ALA A 136 -36.60 12.96 0.84
N ASN A 137 -37.75 12.83 0.18
CA ASN A 137 -38.93 12.07 0.61
C ASN A 137 -40.01 12.10 -0.49
N THR A 138 -41.11 11.39 -0.23
CA THR A 138 -42.26 11.23 -1.14
C THR A 138 -43.11 12.49 -1.36
N THR A 139 -42.91 13.57 -0.58
CA THR A 139 -43.55 14.86 -0.88
C THR A 139 -42.91 15.56 -2.07
N ARG A 140 -41.72 15.10 -2.49
CA ARG A 140 -40.95 15.60 -3.64
C ARG A 140 -40.68 17.12 -3.63
N ARG A 141 -40.77 17.75 -2.45
CA ARG A 141 -40.53 19.20 -2.28
C ARG A 141 -39.05 19.56 -2.40
N TYR A 142 -38.17 18.70 -1.91
CA TYR A 142 -36.73 18.95 -1.88
C TYR A 142 -35.97 17.84 -2.61
N ALA A 143 -35.05 18.23 -3.48
CA ALA A 143 -34.24 17.34 -4.30
C ALA A 143 -32.74 17.51 -4.01
N LEU A 144 -32.00 16.42 -4.17
CA LEU A 144 -30.54 16.38 -4.07
C LEU A 144 -29.91 17.18 -5.22
N SER A 145 -28.91 18.01 -4.89
CA SER A 145 -28.27 18.91 -5.85
C SER A 145 -26.82 19.22 -5.47
N THR A 146 -26.04 19.71 -6.43
CA THR A 146 -24.80 20.45 -6.16
C THR A 146 -24.91 21.95 -6.46
N GLN A 147 -26.12 22.47 -6.72
CA GLN A 147 -26.45 23.85 -7.11
C GLN A 147 -25.80 24.41 -8.40
N ALA A 148 -24.72 23.81 -8.88
CA ALA A 148 -24.00 24.20 -10.08
C ALA A 148 -23.54 22.97 -10.87
N ALA A 149 -22.80 23.20 -11.95
CA ALA A 149 -22.03 22.14 -12.58
C ALA A 149 -21.00 21.59 -11.57
N PRO A 150 -20.92 20.27 -11.36
CA PRO A 150 -19.98 19.71 -10.40
C PRO A 150 -18.53 19.80 -10.91
N ALA A 151 -17.62 19.92 -9.96
CA ALA A 151 -16.18 19.71 -10.07
C ALA A 151 -15.71 18.82 -8.91
N ASP A 152 -14.47 18.34 -8.96
CA ASP A 152 -13.87 17.57 -7.87
C ASP A 152 -13.98 18.32 -6.52
N GLY A 153 -14.48 17.64 -5.49
CA GLY A 153 -14.72 18.20 -4.16
C GLY A 153 -16.03 18.98 -4.02
N SER A 154 -16.90 19.02 -5.04
CA SER A 154 -18.21 19.69 -4.94
C SER A 154 -19.08 19.01 -3.90
N THR A 155 -19.60 19.77 -2.94
CA THR A 155 -20.48 19.24 -1.90
C THR A 155 -21.93 19.15 -2.37
N LEU A 156 -22.71 18.32 -1.66
CA LEU A 156 -24.13 18.13 -1.95
C LEU A 156 -25.02 18.83 -0.92
N LEU A 157 -26.18 19.29 -1.39
CA LEU A 157 -27.22 19.88 -0.56
C LEU A 157 -28.61 19.64 -1.15
N LEU A 158 -29.64 20.02 -0.38
CA LEU A 158 -31.03 20.03 -0.86
C LEU A 158 -31.43 21.37 -1.45
N VAL A 159 -32.19 21.34 -2.55
CA VAL A 159 -32.83 22.52 -3.15
C VAL A 159 -34.34 22.32 -3.25
N ASP A 160 -35.10 23.42 -3.34
CA ASP A 160 -36.54 23.35 -3.65
C ASP A 160 -36.72 22.87 -5.09
N ALA A 161 -37.33 21.69 -5.25
CA ALA A 161 -37.42 21.02 -6.54
C ALA A 161 -38.29 21.78 -7.56
N GLY A 162 -39.27 22.57 -7.08
CA GLY A 162 -40.13 23.38 -7.95
C GLY A 162 -39.46 24.67 -8.44
N LYS A 163 -38.30 25.02 -7.88
CA LYS A 163 -37.55 26.25 -8.21
C LYS A 163 -36.17 25.98 -8.82
N ALA A 164 -35.65 24.76 -8.67
CA ALA A 164 -34.34 24.40 -9.17
C ALA A 164 -34.34 24.26 -10.68
N ASP A 165 -33.23 24.64 -11.31
CA ASP A 165 -33.01 24.32 -12.71
C ASP A 165 -32.83 22.81 -12.86
N SER A 166 -33.44 22.21 -13.90
CA SER A 166 -33.36 20.77 -14.15
C SER A 166 -31.92 20.25 -14.20
N SER A 167 -30.98 21.06 -14.70
CA SER A 167 -29.55 20.72 -14.75
C SER A 167 -28.94 20.52 -13.37
N GLN A 168 -29.48 21.14 -12.31
CA GLN A 168 -28.97 21.07 -10.93
C GLN A 168 -29.41 19.82 -10.16
N ILE A 169 -30.48 19.15 -10.59
CA ILE A 169 -31.14 18.07 -9.83
C ILE A 169 -31.31 16.77 -10.62
N MET A 170 -30.81 16.72 -11.85
CA MET A 170 -30.81 15.53 -12.70
C MET A 170 -29.53 14.72 -12.48
N TRP A 171 -29.70 13.44 -12.14
CA TRP A 171 -28.63 12.51 -11.78
C TRP A 171 -28.61 11.33 -12.73
N THR A 172 -27.41 10.93 -13.15
CA THR A 172 -27.19 9.65 -13.81
C THR A 172 -27.08 8.57 -12.75
N VAL A 173 -27.97 7.58 -12.80
CA VAL A 173 -27.99 6.43 -11.90
C VAL A 173 -27.78 5.18 -12.73
N GLU A 174 -26.66 4.52 -12.50
CA GLU A 174 -26.25 3.32 -13.22
C GLU A 174 -26.09 2.16 -12.25
N GLU A 175 -26.68 1.02 -12.57
CA GLU A 175 -26.36 -0.23 -11.89
C GLU A 175 -24.94 -0.64 -12.24
N CYS A 176 -24.16 -1.05 -11.24
CA CYS A 176 -22.79 -1.49 -11.40
C CYS A 176 -22.52 -2.73 -10.57
N ASP A 177 -21.52 -3.52 -10.98
CA ASP A 177 -21.21 -4.78 -10.29
C ASP A 177 -20.86 -4.53 -8.83
N ALA A 178 -21.45 -5.32 -7.94
CA ALA A 178 -21.01 -5.39 -6.55
C ALA A 178 -19.53 -5.80 -6.51
N ARG A 179 -18.76 -5.18 -5.62
CA ARG A 179 -17.35 -5.54 -5.37
C ARG A 179 -17.16 -5.86 -3.92
N GLU A 180 -16.32 -6.86 -3.66
CA GLU A 180 -15.87 -7.19 -2.33
C GLU A 180 -15.29 -5.96 -1.62
N ASN A 181 -15.71 -5.75 -0.36
CA ASN A 181 -15.28 -4.61 0.44
C ASN A 181 -13.98 -4.90 1.19
N ALA A 182 -12.96 -5.35 0.45
CA ALA A 182 -11.67 -5.76 0.98
C ALA A 182 -10.54 -5.51 -0.02
N LEU A 183 -9.30 -5.54 0.46
CA LEU A 183 -8.13 -5.64 -0.40
C LEU A 183 -8.05 -7.06 -0.98
N THR A 184 -8.34 -7.22 -2.25
CA THR A 184 -8.21 -8.50 -2.96
C THR A 184 -6.94 -8.54 -3.80
N PRO A 185 -6.47 -9.71 -4.27
CA PRO A 185 -5.36 -9.79 -5.23
C PRO A 185 -5.59 -8.92 -6.47
N ALA A 186 -6.82 -8.88 -6.99
CA ALA A 186 -7.16 -8.02 -8.14
C ALA A 186 -6.99 -6.53 -7.82
N VAL A 187 -7.36 -6.08 -6.62
CA VAL A 187 -7.15 -4.69 -6.19
C VAL A 187 -5.65 -4.40 -6.02
N ARG A 188 -4.90 -5.30 -5.37
CA ARG A 188 -3.45 -5.17 -5.19
C ARG A 188 -2.73 -5.08 -6.54
N ASP A 189 -3.07 -5.94 -7.49
CA ASP A 189 -2.44 -6.00 -8.79
C ASP A 189 -2.78 -4.76 -9.62
N ASP A 190 -4.04 -4.29 -9.56
CA ASP A 190 -4.46 -3.02 -10.16
C ASP A 190 -3.67 -1.82 -9.60
N MET A 191 -3.40 -1.77 -8.29
CA MET A 191 -2.54 -0.74 -7.68
C MET A 191 -1.11 -0.75 -8.27
N MET A 192 -0.50 -1.92 -8.42
CA MET A 192 0.83 -2.04 -9.02
C MET A 192 0.82 -1.64 -10.49
N GLU A 193 -0.11 -2.16 -11.28
CA GLU A 193 -0.14 -1.87 -12.71
C GLU A 193 -0.35 -0.39 -12.98
N LYS A 194 -1.24 0.27 -12.23
CA LYS A 194 -1.49 1.71 -12.41
C LYS A 194 -0.32 2.58 -11.97
N TRP A 195 0.32 2.24 -10.84
CA TRP A 195 1.53 2.92 -10.41
C TRP A 195 2.66 2.74 -11.43
N LYS A 196 2.88 1.52 -11.92
CA LYS A 196 3.89 1.21 -12.94
C LYS A 196 3.60 1.91 -14.27
N GLU A 197 2.36 1.85 -14.77
CA GLU A 197 1.94 2.50 -16.01
C GLU A 197 2.26 3.99 -16.01
N HIS A 198 2.10 4.65 -14.86
CA HIS A 198 2.32 6.08 -14.72
C HIS A 198 3.78 6.46 -14.49
N TYR A 199 4.50 5.75 -13.61
CA TYR A 199 5.82 6.20 -13.16
C TYR A 199 7.00 5.42 -13.77
N TYR A 200 6.83 4.17 -14.19
CA TYR A 200 7.91 3.32 -14.68
C TYR A 200 8.12 3.48 -16.19
N HIS A 201 9.21 4.13 -16.59
CA HIS A 201 9.47 4.42 -17.99
C HIS A 201 10.92 4.17 -18.42
N LYS A 202 11.10 3.96 -19.72
CA LYS A 202 12.41 3.69 -20.33
C LYS A 202 13.29 4.94 -20.28
N ALA A 203 14.52 4.78 -19.84
CA ALA A 203 15.53 5.84 -19.83
C ALA A 203 16.60 5.58 -20.92
N GLY A 204 17.57 6.49 -21.06
CA GLY A 204 18.70 6.30 -21.98
C GLY A 204 19.54 5.04 -21.66
N THR A 205 19.46 4.54 -20.43
CA THR A 205 20.00 3.24 -20.01
C THR A 205 19.04 2.66 -18.97
N GLY A 206 18.60 1.41 -19.15
CA GLY A 206 17.65 0.78 -18.24
C GLY A 206 16.30 1.53 -18.17
N TYR A 207 15.70 1.52 -16.98
CA TYR A 207 14.42 2.17 -16.68
C TYR A 207 14.52 3.00 -15.40
N VAL A 208 13.58 3.92 -15.21
CA VAL A 208 13.48 4.77 -14.02
C VAL A 208 12.04 4.83 -13.55
N ILE A 209 11.83 5.05 -12.25
CA ILE A 209 10.51 5.36 -11.67
C ILE A 209 10.49 6.85 -11.35
N GLY A 210 9.51 7.56 -11.90
CA GLY A 210 9.47 9.02 -11.79
C GLY A 210 10.74 9.67 -12.35
N ASN A 211 11.21 10.74 -11.73
CA ASN A 211 12.42 11.46 -12.20
C ASN A 211 13.74 10.83 -11.73
N GLY A 212 13.69 9.69 -11.06
CA GLY A 212 14.82 9.13 -10.33
C GLY A 212 15.12 9.88 -9.02
N GLY A 213 16.07 9.38 -8.25
CA GLY A 213 16.49 9.95 -6.98
C GLY A 213 17.60 9.13 -6.33
N TRP A 214 17.76 9.30 -5.02
CA TRP A 214 18.64 8.47 -4.19
C TRP A 214 17.80 7.59 -3.26
N TRP A 215 17.52 8.01 -2.02
CA TRP A 215 16.72 7.22 -1.10
C TRP A 215 15.32 6.89 -1.67
N GLY A 216 14.68 7.83 -2.38
CA GLY A 216 13.38 7.60 -3.01
C GLY A 216 13.41 6.50 -4.07
N ASP A 217 14.49 6.40 -4.86
CA ASP A 217 14.69 5.28 -5.79
C ASP A 217 14.83 3.97 -5.03
N ALA A 218 15.67 3.95 -3.99
CA ALA A 218 15.88 2.74 -3.18
C ALA A 218 14.56 2.19 -2.64
N GLU A 219 13.69 3.06 -2.09
CA GLU A 219 12.43 2.62 -1.53
C GLU A 219 11.39 2.19 -2.57
N MET A 220 11.37 2.83 -3.74
CA MET A 220 10.55 2.37 -4.86
C MET A 220 11.05 1.03 -5.43
N PHE A 221 12.37 0.79 -5.43
CA PHE A 221 12.93 -0.50 -5.83
C PHE A 221 12.56 -1.58 -4.81
N GLU A 222 12.56 -1.24 -3.53
CA GLU A 222 12.15 -2.14 -2.47
C GLU A 222 10.67 -2.54 -2.58
N VAL A 223 9.77 -1.70 -3.13
CA VAL A 223 8.38 -2.12 -3.44
C VAL A 223 8.34 -3.18 -4.53
N VAL A 224 9.18 -3.04 -5.56
CA VAL A 224 9.33 -4.07 -6.59
C VAL A 224 9.84 -5.37 -5.98
N LEU A 225 10.74 -5.29 -5.00
CA LEU A 225 11.22 -6.45 -4.25
C LEU A 225 10.17 -7.02 -3.29
N ASP A 226 9.33 -6.18 -2.68
CA ASP A 226 8.19 -6.62 -1.86
C ASP A 226 7.20 -7.41 -2.74
N ALA A 227 6.96 -6.95 -3.97
CA ALA A 227 6.14 -7.67 -4.95
C ALA A 227 6.79 -8.99 -5.39
N LEU A 228 8.10 -9.00 -5.65
CA LEU A 228 8.83 -10.24 -5.96
C LEU A 228 8.76 -11.24 -4.80
N GLU A 229 9.00 -10.80 -3.57
CA GLU A 229 9.02 -11.65 -2.38
C GLU A 229 7.65 -12.26 -2.10
N THR A 230 6.56 -11.53 -2.34
CA THR A 230 5.20 -11.94 -1.95
C THR A 230 4.44 -12.68 -3.05
N THR A 231 4.87 -12.56 -4.30
CA THR A 231 4.22 -13.21 -5.45
C THR A 231 5.09 -14.24 -6.15
N GLY A 232 6.42 -14.16 -6.00
CA GLY A 232 7.38 -14.96 -6.77
C GLY A 232 7.47 -14.59 -8.26
N ASP A 233 6.75 -13.58 -8.72
CA ASP A 233 6.68 -13.23 -10.14
C ASP A 233 7.99 -12.60 -10.63
N LYS A 234 8.67 -13.32 -11.52
CA LYS A 234 9.98 -12.95 -12.08
C LYS A 234 9.95 -11.63 -12.86
N ARG A 235 8.78 -11.13 -13.29
CA ARG A 235 8.69 -9.80 -13.92
C ARG A 235 9.22 -8.70 -13.00
N TYR A 236 9.05 -8.85 -11.69
CA TYR A 236 9.57 -7.90 -10.70
C TYR A 236 11.09 -7.98 -10.55
N ALA A 237 11.69 -9.16 -10.70
CA ALA A 237 13.15 -9.30 -10.78
C ALA A 237 13.70 -8.58 -12.02
N THR A 238 13.03 -8.71 -13.18
CA THR A 238 13.40 -7.96 -14.40
C THR A 238 13.23 -6.45 -14.21
N MET A 239 12.14 -6.01 -13.58
CA MET A 239 11.94 -4.60 -13.26
C MET A 239 13.07 -4.05 -12.38
N PHE A 240 13.44 -4.77 -11.31
CA PHE A 240 14.55 -4.38 -10.43
C PHE A 240 15.88 -4.28 -11.20
N GLU A 241 16.21 -5.28 -12.03
CA GLU A 241 17.45 -5.26 -12.83
C GLU A 241 17.54 -4.03 -13.75
N ASN A 242 16.43 -3.67 -14.40
CA ASN A 242 16.35 -2.50 -15.27
C ASN A 242 16.53 -1.19 -14.51
N LEU A 243 15.97 -1.11 -13.30
CA LEU A 243 16.07 0.04 -12.40
C LEU A 243 17.49 0.19 -11.83
N TYR A 244 18.04 -0.91 -11.34
CA TYR A 244 19.40 -1.02 -10.85
C TYR A 244 20.42 -0.58 -11.91
N THR A 245 20.25 -1.04 -13.15
CA THR A 245 21.13 -0.70 -14.27
C THR A 245 21.14 0.81 -14.54
N ASN A 246 19.97 1.45 -14.53
CA ASN A 246 19.86 2.90 -14.66
C ASN A 246 20.50 3.63 -13.48
N PHE A 247 20.22 3.19 -12.25
CA PHE A 247 20.75 3.82 -11.04
C PHE A 247 22.28 3.80 -11.01
N LEU A 248 22.91 2.68 -11.37
CA LEU A 248 24.37 2.60 -11.48
C LEU A 248 24.94 3.51 -12.57
N ALA A 249 24.26 3.62 -13.72
CA ALA A 249 24.70 4.51 -14.79
C ALA A 249 24.71 5.99 -14.36
N ARG A 250 23.69 6.41 -13.59
CA ARG A 250 23.59 7.75 -13.01
C ARG A 250 24.62 7.98 -11.90
N ASN A 251 24.71 7.04 -10.95
CA ASN A 251 25.42 7.22 -9.68
C ASN A 251 26.80 6.54 -9.59
N LYS A 252 27.32 6.01 -10.71
CA LYS A 252 28.69 5.50 -10.88
C LYS A 252 29.13 4.34 -9.97
N GLY A 253 28.19 3.74 -9.22
CA GLY A 253 28.32 2.49 -8.46
C GLY A 253 29.20 2.50 -7.21
N ASN A 254 30.17 3.41 -7.09
CA ASN A 254 30.89 3.69 -5.84
C ASN A 254 30.38 5.01 -5.26
N TRP A 255 29.66 4.92 -4.14
CA TRP A 255 29.01 6.06 -3.49
C TRP A 255 29.82 6.64 -2.32
N ILE A 256 31.01 6.08 -2.08
CA ILE A 256 31.89 6.43 -0.96
C ILE A 256 33.02 7.36 -1.40
N SER A 257 33.39 7.35 -2.68
CA SER A 257 34.43 8.22 -3.25
C SER A 257 34.28 8.42 -4.76
N GLY A 258 35.05 9.37 -5.30
CA GLY A 258 35.07 9.65 -6.74
C GLY A 258 33.76 10.25 -7.25
N ASN A 259 33.49 10.05 -8.54
CA ASN A 259 32.36 10.72 -9.24
C ASN A 259 30.97 10.23 -8.81
N GLY A 260 30.87 9.13 -8.05
CA GLY A 260 29.61 8.64 -7.50
C GLY A 260 29.38 9.03 -6.04
N TYR A 261 30.33 9.77 -5.42
CA TYR A 261 30.28 10.13 -4.01
C TYR A 261 28.94 10.74 -3.60
N ASN A 262 28.36 10.20 -2.53
CA ASN A 262 27.21 10.77 -1.85
C ASN A 262 27.60 11.15 -0.41
N GLU A 263 27.26 12.37 0.02
CA GLU A 263 27.55 12.86 1.38
C GLU A 263 26.63 12.25 2.46
N TYR A 264 25.46 11.76 2.07
CA TYR A 264 24.42 11.21 2.92
C TYR A 264 24.69 9.71 3.15
N ASN A 265 24.85 9.30 4.40
CA ASN A 265 25.10 7.89 4.72
C ASN A 265 23.80 7.06 4.63
N ASP A 266 22.66 7.69 4.90
CA ASP A 266 21.33 7.11 4.83
C ASP A 266 20.95 6.77 3.40
N ASP A 267 21.17 7.68 2.43
CA ASP A 267 21.00 7.37 1.00
C ASP A 267 21.76 6.10 0.58
N VAL A 268 23.00 5.95 1.06
CA VAL A 268 23.82 4.77 0.80
C VAL A 268 23.23 3.54 1.47
N ALA A 269 22.81 3.64 2.74
CA ALA A 269 22.21 2.53 3.48
C ALA A 269 20.94 2.02 2.77
N TRP A 270 20.02 2.91 2.38
CA TRP A 270 18.78 2.56 1.70
C TRP A 270 19.01 1.77 0.41
N MET A 271 19.89 2.26 -0.48
CA MET A 271 20.17 1.53 -1.71
C MET A 271 20.95 0.23 -1.47
N CYS A 272 21.78 0.17 -0.42
CA CYS A 272 22.42 -1.09 -0.02
C CYS A 272 21.38 -2.14 0.43
N ILE A 273 20.33 -1.75 1.16
CA ILE A 273 19.22 -2.65 1.53
C ILE A 273 18.56 -3.23 0.28
N ALA A 274 18.17 -2.37 -0.67
CA ALA A 274 17.56 -2.81 -1.92
C ALA A 274 18.46 -3.82 -2.68
N CYS A 275 19.76 -3.52 -2.77
CA CYS A 275 20.73 -4.40 -3.44
C CYS A 275 20.89 -5.75 -2.72
N VAL A 276 21.04 -5.79 -1.39
CA VAL A 276 21.22 -7.05 -0.66
C VAL A 276 19.92 -7.87 -0.62
N ARG A 277 18.75 -7.24 -0.51
CA ARG A 277 17.46 -7.93 -0.63
C ARG A 277 17.28 -8.53 -2.02
N ALA A 278 17.62 -7.79 -3.08
CA ALA A 278 17.59 -8.31 -4.45
C ALA A 278 18.53 -9.51 -4.63
N TYR A 279 19.76 -9.46 -4.11
CA TYR A 279 20.65 -10.62 -4.11
C TYR A 279 20.00 -11.82 -3.43
N LEU A 280 19.49 -11.63 -2.23
CA LEU A 280 18.93 -12.74 -1.48
C LEU A 280 17.65 -13.31 -2.15
N LEU A 281 16.89 -12.52 -2.92
CA LEU A 281 15.70 -12.98 -3.67
C LEU A 281 16.05 -13.64 -5.02
N THR A 282 17.20 -13.33 -5.63
CA THR A 282 17.50 -13.70 -7.02
C THR A 282 18.78 -14.53 -7.19
N GLY A 283 19.67 -14.53 -6.19
CA GLY A 283 21.01 -15.10 -6.26
C GLY A 283 22.03 -14.30 -7.10
N VAL A 284 21.63 -13.17 -7.68
CA VAL A 284 22.48 -12.41 -8.62
C VAL A 284 23.58 -11.64 -7.86
N THR A 285 24.82 -12.13 -7.99
CA THR A 285 25.96 -11.73 -7.15
C THR A 285 26.39 -10.27 -7.28
N LYS A 286 26.15 -9.61 -8.43
CA LYS A 286 26.52 -8.20 -8.60
C LYS A 286 25.78 -7.27 -7.64
N TYR A 287 24.55 -7.61 -7.24
CA TYR A 287 23.80 -6.82 -6.26
C TYR A 287 24.45 -6.91 -4.88
N LEU A 288 24.87 -8.11 -4.47
CA LEU A 288 25.61 -8.30 -3.21
C LEU A 288 26.93 -7.55 -3.20
N SER A 289 27.69 -7.61 -4.30
CA SER A 289 28.97 -6.89 -4.43
C SER A 289 28.77 -5.37 -4.26
N THR A 290 27.75 -4.80 -4.91
CA THR A 290 27.40 -3.38 -4.79
C THR A 290 26.99 -3.02 -3.36
N ALA A 291 26.10 -3.81 -2.73
CA ALA A 291 25.66 -3.58 -1.36
C ALA A 291 26.84 -3.63 -0.39
N LYS A 292 27.67 -4.66 -0.48
CA LYS A 292 28.78 -4.89 0.45
C LYS A 292 29.82 -3.77 0.38
N VAL A 293 30.29 -3.42 -0.82
CA VAL A 293 31.34 -2.39 -0.98
C VAL A 293 30.88 -1.05 -0.44
N ASN A 294 29.65 -0.65 -0.78
CA ASN A 294 29.12 0.64 -0.35
C ASN A 294 28.75 0.64 1.14
N PHE A 295 28.18 -0.44 1.67
CA PHE A 295 27.88 -0.54 3.10
C PHE A 295 29.15 -0.51 3.96
N ASP A 296 30.19 -1.28 3.62
CA ASP A 296 31.44 -1.31 4.39
C ASP A 296 32.10 0.08 4.40
N GLY A 297 32.15 0.75 3.24
CA GLY A 297 32.70 2.09 3.14
C GLY A 297 31.87 3.13 3.90
N MET A 298 30.53 3.04 3.84
CA MET A 298 29.62 3.89 4.61
C MET A 298 29.80 3.68 6.11
N TYR A 299 29.83 2.43 6.58
CA TYR A 299 30.01 2.10 7.99
C TYR A 299 31.33 2.67 8.52
N ASN A 300 32.43 2.51 7.78
CA ASN A 300 33.75 3.03 8.17
C ASN A 300 33.79 4.56 8.35
N ARG A 301 33.04 5.30 7.53
CA ARG A 301 32.94 6.78 7.63
C ARG A 301 31.86 7.25 8.61
N ALA A 302 30.84 6.44 8.88
CA ALA A 302 29.69 6.81 9.72
C ALA A 302 29.84 6.37 11.19
N ALA A 303 30.47 5.23 11.47
CA ALA A 303 30.64 4.66 12.81
C ALA A 303 31.75 5.37 13.59
N LYS A 304 31.51 6.64 13.96
CA LYS A 304 32.47 7.51 14.66
C LYS A 304 32.19 7.71 16.14
N TYR A 305 31.02 7.28 16.62
CA TYR A 305 30.59 7.54 17.99
C TYR A 305 30.72 6.28 18.86
N ASP A 306 31.23 6.44 20.08
CA ASP A 306 31.48 5.33 21.01
C ASP A 306 30.19 4.62 21.42
N ASN A 307 29.09 5.37 21.51
CA ASN A 307 27.76 4.85 21.85
C ASN A 307 27.18 3.92 20.78
N GLY A 308 27.83 3.75 19.62
CA GLY A 308 27.42 2.83 18.55
C GLY A 308 26.54 3.45 17.48
N THR A 309 26.02 4.66 17.69
CA THR A 309 25.25 5.36 16.65
C THR A 309 26.11 5.84 15.49
N LEU A 310 25.46 6.06 14.35
CA LEU A 310 26.10 6.46 13.11
C LEU A 310 25.91 7.94 12.83
N ARG A 311 26.95 8.59 12.30
CA ARG A 311 26.88 9.94 11.74
C ARG A 311 25.92 9.97 10.55
N TRP A 312 25.01 10.93 10.51
CA TRP A 312 24.02 11.04 9.42
C TRP A 312 24.65 11.37 8.07
N ARG A 313 25.37 12.49 7.96
CA ARG A 313 26.03 12.92 6.71
C ARG A 313 27.43 13.48 6.97
N GLN A 314 28.29 13.46 5.96
CA GLN A 314 29.70 13.84 6.11
C GLN A 314 29.92 15.32 6.46
N SER A 315 28.97 16.20 6.13
CA SER A 315 29.06 17.65 6.35
C SER A 315 28.41 18.14 7.66
N SER A 316 27.77 17.27 8.46
CA SER A 316 27.26 17.62 9.79
C SER A 316 27.65 16.61 10.84
N GLU A 317 27.78 17.05 12.08
CA GLU A 317 27.80 16.14 13.23
C GLU A 317 26.35 15.79 13.61
N GLY A 318 26.19 14.74 14.41
CA GLY A 318 24.89 14.29 14.88
C GLY A 318 24.44 12.99 14.23
N THR A 319 23.38 12.44 14.79
CA THR A 319 22.84 11.15 14.40
C THR A 319 21.32 11.21 14.30
N THR A 320 20.78 10.35 13.46
CA THR A 320 19.37 10.31 13.11
C THR A 320 18.90 8.87 12.99
N SER A 321 17.62 8.65 13.18
CA SER A 321 17.01 7.34 12.96
C SER A 321 17.00 6.95 11.47
N CYS A 322 17.11 7.91 10.54
CA CYS A 322 17.23 7.61 9.11
C CYS A 322 18.56 7.00 8.68
N ILE A 323 19.61 7.06 9.52
CA ILE A 323 20.82 6.28 9.29
C ILE A 323 20.87 5.01 10.15
N ASN A 324 20.56 5.08 11.44
CA ASN A 324 20.79 3.97 12.36
C ASN A 324 19.90 2.75 12.06
N GLY A 325 18.58 2.92 12.06
CA GLY A 325 17.65 1.83 11.74
C GLY A 325 17.97 1.16 10.39
N PRO A 326 18.06 1.91 9.27
CA PRO A 326 18.41 1.35 7.96
C PRO A 326 19.76 0.65 7.93
N ALA A 327 20.80 1.21 8.55
CA ALA A 327 22.11 0.57 8.58
C ALA A 327 22.10 -0.72 9.40
N ALA A 328 21.37 -0.78 10.52
CA ALA A 328 21.19 -2.00 11.30
C ALA A 328 20.45 -3.07 10.48
N VAL A 329 19.39 -2.69 9.75
CA VAL A 329 18.67 -3.57 8.83
C VAL A 329 19.59 -4.08 7.72
N CYS A 330 20.31 -3.18 7.04
CA CYS A 330 21.23 -3.54 5.96
C CYS A 330 22.31 -4.51 6.44
N ALA A 331 22.86 -4.27 7.65
CA ALA A 331 23.83 -5.15 8.27
C ALA A 331 23.24 -6.53 8.55
N CYS A 332 22.02 -6.64 9.08
CA CYS A 332 21.35 -7.94 9.24
C CYS A 332 21.22 -8.69 7.90
N TYR A 333 20.75 -8.02 6.84
CA TYR A 333 20.65 -8.65 5.52
C TYR A 333 22.00 -9.06 4.94
N LEU A 334 23.07 -8.27 5.13
CA LEU A 334 24.42 -8.63 4.71
C LEU A 334 24.97 -9.81 5.52
N GLY A 335 24.69 -9.87 6.82
CA GLY A 335 25.04 -11.01 7.68
C GLY A 335 24.39 -12.31 7.19
N LEU A 336 23.10 -12.26 6.85
CA LEU A 336 22.38 -13.37 6.21
C LEU A 336 22.99 -13.74 4.85
N ALA A 337 23.23 -12.76 3.98
CA ALA A 337 23.71 -12.98 2.62
C ALA A 337 25.13 -13.57 2.55
N LEU A 338 26.00 -13.17 3.49
CA LEU A 338 27.40 -13.56 3.52
C LEU A 338 27.69 -14.70 4.49
N GLY A 339 26.74 -15.06 5.36
CA GLY A 339 26.95 -16.01 6.46
C GLY A 339 28.01 -15.52 7.44
N LYS A 340 28.00 -14.23 7.77
CA LYS A 340 29.05 -13.57 8.56
C LYS A 340 28.50 -12.86 9.80
N GLU A 341 28.98 -13.32 10.97
CA GLU A 341 28.61 -12.76 12.27
C GLU A 341 29.01 -11.29 12.43
N ASP A 342 30.11 -10.86 11.80
CA ASP A 342 30.63 -9.50 11.92
C ASP A 342 29.63 -8.42 11.46
N TYR A 343 28.65 -8.76 10.59
CA TYR A 343 27.59 -7.84 10.22
C TYR A 343 26.46 -7.82 11.24
N PHE A 344 26.12 -8.95 11.86
CA PHE A 344 25.16 -8.98 12.98
C PHE A 344 25.71 -8.24 14.21
N GLU A 345 27.00 -8.33 14.49
CA GLU A 345 27.65 -7.54 15.55
C GLU A 345 27.58 -6.03 15.26
N LYS A 346 27.79 -5.62 13.99
CA LYS A 346 27.58 -4.22 13.57
C LYS A 346 26.13 -3.81 13.78
N ALA A 347 25.17 -4.63 13.37
CA ALA A 347 23.74 -4.37 13.54
C ALA A 347 23.36 -4.22 15.02
N ALA A 348 23.81 -5.15 15.87
CA ALA A 348 23.56 -5.11 17.31
C ALA A 348 24.17 -3.88 17.97
N ARG A 349 25.38 -3.48 17.56
CA ARG A 349 26.04 -2.25 18.05
C ARG A 349 25.26 -1.00 17.66
N ILE A 350 24.84 -0.89 16.40
CA ILE A 350 24.04 0.25 15.92
C ILE A 350 22.70 0.31 16.67
N TYR A 351 21.99 -0.83 16.75
CA TYR A 351 20.71 -0.94 17.43
C TYR A 351 20.81 -0.57 18.91
N ALA A 352 21.85 -1.05 19.62
CA ALA A 352 22.07 -0.72 21.01
C ALA A 352 22.31 0.80 21.21
N GLY A 353 23.05 1.43 20.31
CA GLY A 353 23.28 2.87 20.35
C GLY A 353 22.03 3.69 20.06
N GLU A 354 21.27 3.30 19.04
CA GLU A 354 19.99 3.93 18.69
C GLU A 354 18.99 3.78 19.84
N ARG A 355 18.87 2.58 20.41
CA ARG A 355 18.04 2.31 21.59
C ARG A 355 18.47 3.13 22.80
N GLY A 356 19.78 3.28 23.03
CA GLY A 356 20.29 4.03 24.18
C GLY A 356 20.01 5.53 24.14
N MET A 357 19.73 6.09 22.96
CA MET A 357 19.62 7.54 22.78
C MET A 357 18.30 8.00 22.14
N LEU A 358 17.82 7.29 21.13
CA LEU A 358 16.65 7.68 20.33
C LEU A 358 15.39 6.93 20.71
N TYR A 359 15.41 6.05 21.72
CA TYR A 359 14.19 5.39 22.19
C TYR A 359 13.66 6.11 23.43
N ASN A 360 12.35 6.26 23.53
CA ASN A 360 11.70 6.79 24.72
C ASN A 360 11.69 5.75 25.84
N ILE A 361 12.76 5.76 26.63
CA ILE A 361 12.97 4.89 27.77
C ILE A 361 12.70 5.69 29.05
N ASN A 362 11.84 5.17 29.92
CA ASN A 362 11.57 5.81 31.19
C ASN A 362 12.74 5.64 32.18
N ALA A 363 12.67 6.30 33.34
CA ALA A 363 13.72 6.24 34.36
C ALA A 363 13.98 4.82 34.92
N GLN A 364 13.06 3.88 34.70
CA GLN A 364 13.18 2.47 35.10
C GLN A 364 13.81 1.60 33.99
N GLY A 365 14.22 2.19 32.87
CA GLY A 365 14.80 1.45 31.75
C GLY A 365 13.77 0.78 30.84
N VAL A 366 12.48 1.08 31.01
CA VAL A 366 11.39 0.49 30.21
C VAL A 366 11.15 1.33 28.97
N PHE A 367 11.30 0.70 27.81
CA PHE A 367 10.99 1.29 26.51
C PHE A 367 9.49 1.25 26.24
N ASN A 368 8.89 2.38 25.85
CA ASN A 368 7.45 2.47 25.59
C ASN A 368 7.03 2.24 24.12
N GLY A 369 8.00 1.98 23.24
CA GLY A 369 7.79 1.78 21.80
C GLY A 369 8.00 3.01 20.90
N GLN A 370 8.24 4.20 21.46
CA GLN A 370 8.44 5.43 20.68
C GLN A 370 9.91 5.62 20.26
N VAL A 371 10.15 5.70 18.95
CA VAL A 371 11.46 5.99 18.37
C VAL A 371 11.51 7.46 17.91
N TYR A 372 12.45 8.21 18.44
CA TYR A 372 12.74 9.61 18.13
C TYR A 372 13.50 9.78 16.82
N ASP A 373 13.57 11.00 16.31
CA ASP A 373 14.13 11.29 14.99
C ASP A 373 15.64 11.51 15.02
N SER A 374 16.16 12.28 15.99
CA SER A 374 17.58 12.65 16.00
C SER A 374 18.13 13.06 17.36
N GLY A 375 19.47 13.05 17.48
CA GLY A 375 20.20 13.37 18.69
C GLY A 375 21.65 13.80 18.47
N ASP A 376 22.26 14.28 19.54
CA ASP A 376 23.68 14.59 19.63
C ASP A 376 24.40 13.46 20.37
N PRO A 377 25.11 12.56 19.66
CA PRO A 377 25.75 11.39 20.25
C PRO A 377 26.98 11.73 21.10
N VAL A 378 27.56 12.92 20.93
CA VAL A 378 28.70 13.39 21.73
C VAL A 378 28.21 13.91 23.08
N LYS A 379 27.09 14.63 23.08
CA LYS A 379 26.46 15.13 24.32
C LYS A 379 25.58 14.10 25.01
N GLY A 380 25.16 13.05 24.30
CA GLY A 380 24.20 12.06 24.80
C GLY A 380 22.79 12.63 24.96
N THR A 381 22.39 13.59 24.12
CA THR A 381 21.10 14.28 24.24
C THR A 381 20.22 14.05 23.03
N VAL A 382 18.92 13.83 23.26
CA VAL A 382 17.90 13.84 22.19
C VAL A 382 17.75 15.25 21.63
N GLY A 383 17.76 15.37 20.30
CA GLY A 383 17.57 16.63 19.59
C GLY A 383 16.12 16.82 19.15
N ASN A 384 15.54 15.80 18.50
CA ASN A 384 14.18 15.83 17.97
C ASN A 384 13.42 14.57 18.39
N THR A 385 12.37 14.74 19.19
CA THR A 385 11.50 13.66 19.67
C THR A 385 10.37 13.30 18.70
N TRP A 386 10.33 13.91 17.51
CA TRP A 386 9.38 13.53 16.48
C TRP A 386 9.52 12.04 16.13
N SER A 387 8.39 11.38 15.95
CA SER A 387 8.32 9.96 15.62
C SER A 387 7.42 9.79 14.41
N SER A 388 7.95 9.18 13.35
CA SER A 388 7.24 8.96 12.09
C SER A 388 7.22 7.49 11.72
N THR A 389 6.49 7.15 10.66
CA THR A 389 6.31 5.75 10.26
C THR A 389 7.63 5.07 9.87
N TYR A 390 8.57 5.77 9.22
CA TYR A 390 9.84 5.15 8.84
C TYR A 390 10.74 4.88 10.05
N ASN A 391 10.78 5.79 11.04
CA ASN A 391 11.55 5.61 12.29
C ASN A 391 11.11 4.32 12.99
N GLN A 392 9.80 4.17 13.16
CA GLN A 392 9.21 2.97 13.75
C GLN A 392 9.50 1.73 12.89
N GLY A 393 9.35 1.84 11.57
CA GLY A 393 9.50 0.72 10.64
C GLY A 393 10.90 0.11 10.65
N THR A 394 11.95 0.91 10.49
CA THR A 394 13.32 0.39 10.40
C THR A 394 13.80 -0.20 11.73
N CYS A 395 13.43 0.45 12.84
CA CYS A 395 13.69 -0.07 14.19
C CYS A 395 12.96 -1.38 14.45
N LEU A 396 11.71 -1.50 14.04
CA LEU A 396 10.94 -2.76 14.09
C LEU A 396 11.67 -3.86 13.30
N GLY A 397 12.08 -3.55 12.07
CA GLY A 397 12.81 -4.48 11.22
C GLY A 397 14.12 -4.97 11.84
N ALA A 398 14.93 -4.05 12.37
CA ALA A 398 16.19 -4.38 13.03
C ALA A 398 15.98 -5.23 14.28
N ALA A 399 15.00 -4.88 15.13
CA ALA A 399 14.64 -5.64 16.33
C ALA A 399 14.25 -7.08 15.98
N VAL A 400 13.36 -7.26 15.00
CA VAL A 400 12.93 -8.59 14.54
C VAL A 400 14.11 -9.42 14.04
N MET A 401 14.96 -8.86 13.17
CA MET A 401 16.10 -9.61 12.61
C MET A 401 17.15 -9.96 13.65
N LEU A 402 17.40 -9.07 14.62
CA LEU A 402 18.32 -9.35 15.72
C LEU A 402 17.75 -10.38 16.70
N TYR A 403 16.42 -10.42 16.90
CA TYR A 403 15.77 -11.49 17.65
C TYR A 403 15.90 -12.83 16.93
N GLU A 404 15.62 -12.90 15.63
CA GLU A 404 15.76 -14.14 14.84
C GLU A 404 17.20 -14.70 14.90
N HIS A 405 18.20 -13.82 14.90
CA HIS A 405 19.60 -14.22 14.94
C HIS A 405 20.11 -14.57 16.35
N TYR A 406 19.84 -13.74 17.35
CA TYR A 406 20.41 -13.90 18.70
C TYR A 406 19.48 -14.55 19.72
N GLY A 407 18.17 -14.59 19.49
CA GLY A 407 17.18 -15.11 20.44
C GLY A 407 17.06 -14.33 21.76
N LYS A 408 17.59 -13.10 21.83
CA LYS A 408 17.52 -12.28 23.04
C LYS A 408 16.15 -11.62 23.18
N GLU A 409 15.45 -11.93 24.27
CA GLU A 409 14.07 -11.49 24.52
C GLU A 409 13.86 -9.98 24.43
N GLN A 410 14.86 -9.18 24.81
CA GLN A 410 14.81 -7.72 24.69
C GLN A 410 14.41 -7.27 23.28
N TYR A 411 14.95 -7.90 22.22
CA TYR A 411 14.61 -7.51 20.85
C TYR A 411 13.15 -7.80 20.49
N ARG A 412 12.60 -8.92 20.98
CA ARG A 412 11.18 -9.24 20.80
C ARG A 412 10.30 -8.24 21.55
N THR A 413 10.61 -7.99 22.82
CA THR A 413 9.88 -7.01 23.65
C THR A 413 9.93 -5.60 23.04
N ASP A 414 11.08 -5.18 22.52
CA ASP A 414 11.22 -3.90 21.84
C ASP A 414 10.38 -3.86 20.54
N ALA A 415 10.35 -4.95 19.75
CA ALA A 415 9.52 -5.06 18.55
C ALA A 415 8.02 -4.95 18.86
N ASP A 416 7.53 -5.69 19.86
CA ASP A 416 6.13 -5.65 20.32
C ASP A 416 5.77 -4.24 20.79
N ALA A 417 6.64 -3.60 21.59
CA ALA A 417 6.43 -2.23 22.05
C ALA A 417 6.35 -1.22 20.89
N ILE A 418 7.26 -1.32 19.90
CA ILE A 418 7.26 -0.46 18.71
C ILE A 418 5.96 -0.61 17.93
N MET A 419 5.51 -1.85 17.69
CA MET A 419 4.29 -2.08 16.92
C MET A 419 3.05 -1.56 17.65
N ASP A 420 2.94 -1.83 18.95
CA ASP A 420 1.84 -1.35 19.77
C ASP A 420 1.80 0.18 19.81
N TRP A 421 2.94 0.83 20.02
CA TRP A 421 3.01 2.29 20.03
C TRP A 421 2.64 2.87 18.66
N THR A 422 3.11 2.25 17.58
CA THR A 422 2.82 2.64 16.20
C THR A 422 1.32 2.62 15.94
N ALA A 423 0.64 1.50 16.22
CA ALA A 423 -0.79 1.36 16.00
C ALA A 423 -1.61 2.33 16.87
N ARG A 424 -1.21 2.55 18.13
CA ARG A 424 -1.91 3.45 19.05
C ARG A 424 -1.74 4.93 18.69
N ASN A 425 -0.55 5.35 18.29
CA ASN A 425 -0.22 6.78 18.18
C ASN A 425 -0.20 7.28 16.75
N LEU A 426 0.19 6.44 15.78
CA LEU A 426 0.33 6.85 14.38
C LEU A 426 -0.91 6.54 13.52
N ALA A 427 -1.90 5.80 14.05
CA ALA A 427 -3.17 5.54 13.39
C ALA A 427 -4.35 6.30 14.04
N ASN A 428 -5.45 6.42 13.30
CA ASN A 428 -6.75 6.87 13.81
C ASN A 428 -7.53 5.70 14.46
N SER A 429 -8.74 5.98 14.95
CA SER A 429 -9.62 4.99 15.60
C SER A 429 -10.03 3.84 14.69
N HIS A 430 -9.90 3.99 13.36
CA HIS A 430 -10.17 2.94 12.37
C HIS A 430 -8.93 2.11 12.03
N GLY A 431 -7.78 2.41 12.64
CA GLY A 431 -6.51 1.76 12.35
C GLY A 431 -5.86 2.24 11.04
N ILE A 432 -6.32 3.35 10.46
CA ILE A 432 -5.68 3.95 9.28
C ILE A 432 -4.57 4.91 9.75
N ILE A 433 -3.37 4.80 9.20
CA ILE A 433 -2.26 5.72 9.51
C ILE A 433 -2.71 7.16 9.27
N LYS A 434 -2.57 8.02 10.30
CA LYS A 434 -3.00 9.43 10.31
C LYS A 434 -1.85 10.43 10.27
N VAL A 435 -0.61 9.97 10.40
CA VAL A 435 0.59 10.81 10.26
C VAL A 435 1.15 10.73 8.84
N CYS A 436 2.18 11.52 8.54
CA CYS A 436 2.80 11.59 7.20
C CYS A 436 1.74 11.82 6.10
N GLN A 437 0.75 12.67 6.39
CA GLN A 437 -0.35 13.04 5.47
C GLN A 437 0.05 14.19 4.54
N THR A 438 1.34 14.35 4.28
CA THR A 438 1.85 15.38 3.38
C THR A 438 1.82 14.86 1.95
N VAL A 439 1.91 15.80 1.02
CA VAL A 439 1.92 15.55 -0.42
C VAL A 439 3.16 16.16 -1.09
N THR A 440 4.11 16.59 -0.25
CA THR A 440 5.42 17.15 -0.59
C THR A 440 6.51 16.58 0.32
N GLY A 441 7.73 16.53 -0.20
CA GLY A 441 8.93 16.18 0.54
C GLY A 441 9.01 14.71 0.96
N ASP A 442 10.01 14.40 1.78
CA ASP A 442 10.39 13.02 2.09
C ASP A 442 9.31 12.25 2.85
N LEU A 443 8.51 12.96 3.65
CA LEU A 443 7.44 12.39 4.46
C LEU A 443 6.44 11.56 3.65
N THR A 444 6.32 11.84 2.35
CA THR A 444 5.43 11.12 1.44
C THR A 444 5.83 9.64 1.27
N GLY A 445 7.11 9.28 1.37
CA GLY A 445 7.56 7.89 1.20
C GLY A 445 7.51 7.03 2.48
N PHE A 446 7.42 7.67 3.66
CA PHE A 446 7.72 7.03 4.94
C PHE A 446 6.79 5.89 5.32
N LYS A 447 5.55 5.88 4.82
CA LYS A 447 4.58 4.83 5.15
C LYS A 447 4.98 3.49 4.55
N GLY A 448 5.50 3.48 3.32
CA GLY A 448 5.86 2.23 2.66
C GLY A 448 7.00 1.49 3.37
N ILE A 449 7.98 2.23 3.91
CA ILE A 449 9.04 1.66 4.77
C ILE A 449 8.43 0.92 5.96
N LEU A 450 7.45 1.53 6.64
CA LEU A 450 6.76 0.89 7.77
C LEU A 450 6.06 -0.41 7.33
N MET A 451 5.28 -0.37 6.24
CA MET A 451 4.48 -1.52 5.81
C MET A 451 5.33 -2.78 5.61
N ARG A 452 6.53 -2.63 5.04
CA ARG A 452 7.48 -3.72 4.83
C ARG A 452 7.91 -4.41 6.12
N TYR A 453 8.27 -3.62 7.13
CA TYR A 453 8.76 -4.17 8.39
C TYR A 453 7.63 -4.64 9.31
N VAL A 454 6.42 -4.10 9.16
CA VAL A 454 5.22 -4.67 9.80
C VAL A 454 4.93 -6.07 9.24
N ARG A 455 5.04 -6.29 7.93
CA ARG A 455 4.94 -7.65 7.35
C ARG A 455 6.00 -8.57 7.95
N ARG A 456 7.26 -8.12 8.01
CA ARG A 456 8.34 -8.93 8.58
C ARG A 456 8.07 -9.29 10.04
N TYR A 457 7.64 -8.33 10.85
CA TYR A 457 7.23 -8.55 12.24
C TYR A 457 6.11 -9.58 12.35
N ALA A 458 5.04 -9.41 11.57
CA ALA A 458 3.91 -10.34 11.51
C ALA A 458 4.36 -11.77 11.22
N ALA A 459 5.15 -11.94 10.14
CA ALA A 459 5.64 -13.24 9.70
C ALA A 459 6.61 -13.88 10.71
N SER A 460 7.59 -13.11 11.17
CA SER A 460 8.73 -13.65 11.94
C SER A 460 8.34 -13.94 13.37
N LEU A 461 7.56 -13.06 14.01
CA LEU A 461 7.24 -13.15 15.44
C LEU A 461 5.87 -13.76 15.73
N GLY A 462 5.08 -14.07 14.69
CA GLY A 462 3.81 -14.79 14.81
C GLY A 462 2.62 -13.89 15.15
N HIS A 463 2.49 -12.77 14.45
CA HIS A 463 1.44 -11.76 14.67
C HIS A 463 0.58 -11.54 13.40
N PRO A 464 -0.20 -12.54 12.96
CA PRO A 464 -0.97 -12.47 11.71
C PRO A 464 -2.06 -11.39 11.70
N GLU A 465 -2.48 -10.88 12.85
CA GLU A 465 -3.43 -9.78 12.97
C GLU A 465 -2.98 -8.51 12.22
N TRP A 466 -1.67 -8.31 12.06
CA TRP A 466 -1.13 -7.15 11.36
C TRP A 466 -1.25 -7.24 9.84
N TYR A 467 -1.45 -8.42 9.27
CA TYR A 467 -1.81 -8.55 7.85
C TYR A 467 -3.15 -7.89 7.54
N SER A 468 -4.14 -8.09 8.41
CA SER A 468 -5.44 -7.41 8.30
C SER A 468 -5.30 -5.90 8.47
N TRP A 469 -4.40 -5.44 9.34
CA TRP A 469 -4.11 -4.01 9.51
C TRP A 469 -3.45 -3.39 8.27
N LEU A 470 -2.50 -4.09 7.65
CA LEU A 470 -1.87 -3.70 6.38
C LEU A 470 -2.91 -3.65 5.24
N ALA A 471 -3.74 -4.69 5.12
CA ALA A 471 -4.80 -4.77 4.12
C ALA A 471 -5.77 -3.60 4.21
N ARG A 472 -6.18 -3.26 5.44
CA ARG A 472 -7.08 -2.13 5.71
C ARG A 472 -6.49 -0.79 5.27
N ASN A 473 -5.21 -0.56 5.54
CA ASN A 473 -4.51 0.65 5.12
C ASN A 473 -4.39 0.74 3.59
N GLY A 474 -3.95 -0.33 2.93
CA GLY A 474 -3.85 -0.39 1.47
C GLY A 474 -5.21 -0.18 0.78
N TYR A 475 -6.27 -0.80 1.31
CA TYR A 475 -7.62 -0.67 0.76
C TYR A 475 -8.23 0.72 0.97
N HIS A 476 -7.97 1.37 2.12
CA HIS A 476 -8.39 2.75 2.33
C HIS A 476 -7.70 3.69 1.34
N ALA A 477 -6.39 3.52 1.13
CA ALA A 477 -5.65 4.27 0.12
C ALA A 477 -6.22 4.07 -1.30
N TRP A 478 -6.57 2.82 -1.66
CA TRP A 478 -7.21 2.52 -2.95
C TRP A 478 -8.57 3.21 -3.11
N ASN A 479 -9.38 3.27 -2.05
CA ASN A 479 -10.65 3.99 -2.09
C ASN A 479 -10.50 5.51 -2.25
N ASN A 480 -9.32 6.07 -1.92
CA ASN A 480 -8.96 7.47 -2.14
C ASN A 480 -8.13 7.72 -3.40
N ARG A 481 -8.05 6.77 -4.33
CA ARG A 481 -7.32 6.93 -5.59
C ARG A 481 -7.99 7.93 -6.55
N ASN A 482 -7.25 8.41 -7.54
CA ASN A 482 -7.79 9.21 -8.65
C ASN A 482 -8.26 8.32 -9.83
N SER A 483 -8.87 8.91 -10.86
CA SER A 483 -9.36 8.16 -12.03
C SER A 483 -8.26 7.46 -12.84
N LYS A 484 -7.00 7.85 -12.65
CA LYS A 484 -5.81 7.18 -13.20
C LYS A 484 -5.36 5.97 -12.38
N GLY A 485 -6.05 5.66 -11.29
CA GLY A 485 -5.74 4.54 -10.41
C GLY A 485 -4.58 4.81 -9.43
N ILE A 486 -4.14 6.06 -9.29
CA ILE A 486 -3.05 6.45 -8.41
C ILE A 486 -3.59 6.84 -7.03
N SER A 487 -2.96 6.33 -5.98
CA SER A 487 -3.22 6.68 -4.57
C SER A 487 -2.01 7.40 -3.97
N MET A 488 -2.17 8.65 -3.55
CA MET A 488 -1.11 9.38 -2.86
C MET A 488 -0.96 8.93 -1.39
N SER A 489 0.23 9.12 -0.80
CA SER A 489 0.57 8.71 0.59
C SER A 489 -0.31 9.32 1.69
N ALA A 490 -0.95 10.46 1.41
CA ALA A 490 -1.94 11.08 2.27
C ALA A 490 -3.27 10.28 2.22
N TRP A 491 -3.24 9.04 2.74
CA TRP A 491 -4.35 8.08 2.62
C TRP A 491 -5.69 8.58 3.18
N LEU A 492 -5.70 9.60 4.05
CA LEU A 492 -6.92 10.23 4.58
C LEU A 492 -7.42 11.40 3.72
N THR A 493 -6.84 11.60 2.54
CA THR A 493 -7.16 12.67 1.59
C THR A 493 -7.36 12.07 0.21
N LYS A 494 -8.44 12.46 -0.47
CA LYS A 494 -8.68 12.03 -1.86
C LYS A 494 -7.53 12.48 -2.77
N THR A 495 -7.06 11.57 -3.61
CA THR A 495 -6.00 11.85 -4.60
C THR A 495 -6.56 12.72 -5.71
N THR A 496 -5.85 13.81 -6.02
CA THR A 496 -6.29 14.80 -7.01
C THR A 496 -6.11 14.28 -8.44
N GLU A 497 -7.02 14.70 -9.34
CA GLU A 497 -7.00 14.26 -10.74
C GLU A 497 -5.89 14.92 -11.57
N ASN A 498 -5.49 16.14 -11.19
CA ASN A 498 -4.44 16.90 -11.86
C ASN A 498 -3.03 16.67 -11.28
N PHE A 499 -2.88 15.70 -10.38
CA PHE A 499 -1.63 15.37 -9.71
C PHE A 499 -1.00 16.52 -8.89
N GLN A 500 -1.82 17.50 -8.52
CA GLN A 500 -1.39 18.67 -7.76
C GLN A 500 -2.28 18.89 -6.54
N TYR A 501 -1.67 19.30 -5.43
CA TYR A 501 -2.36 19.73 -4.23
C TYR A 501 -2.13 21.22 -3.99
N SER A 502 -3.07 21.87 -3.29
CA SER A 502 -3.06 23.31 -3.05
C SER A 502 -1.89 23.82 -2.20
N ASP A 503 -1.21 22.92 -1.48
CA ASP A 503 -0.03 23.22 -0.66
C ASP A 503 1.30 23.11 -1.45
N GLY A 504 1.23 22.93 -2.77
CA GLY A 504 2.39 22.83 -3.66
C GLY A 504 2.84 21.40 -3.96
N GLY A 505 2.16 20.37 -3.43
CA GLY A 505 2.40 18.98 -3.80
C GLY A 505 2.19 18.74 -5.28
N ASN A 506 3.21 18.26 -5.98
CA ASN A 506 3.11 17.81 -7.37
C ASN A 506 3.73 16.42 -7.48
N PHE A 507 2.90 15.43 -7.76
CA PHE A 507 3.29 14.03 -7.83
C PHE A 507 3.08 13.46 -9.24
N ASN A 508 2.96 14.30 -10.26
CA ASN A 508 2.78 13.84 -11.64
C ASN A 508 3.99 13.07 -12.17
N THR A 509 5.19 13.42 -11.70
CA THR A 509 6.44 12.75 -12.10
C THR A 509 7.25 12.24 -10.91
N ASP A 510 6.72 12.40 -9.69
CA ASP A 510 7.30 11.88 -8.46
C ASP A 510 6.47 10.70 -7.95
N GLY A 511 7.04 9.50 -8.03
CA GLY A 511 6.41 8.25 -7.61
C GLY A 511 6.52 7.94 -6.12
N VAL A 512 7.30 8.73 -5.35
CA VAL A 512 7.67 8.41 -3.94
C VAL A 512 6.43 8.37 -3.04
N GLY A 513 5.53 9.34 -3.15
CA GLY A 513 4.30 9.29 -2.36
C GLY A 513 3.36 8.16 -2.77
N ALA A 514 3.27 7.88 -4.07
CA ALA A 514 2.31 6.94 -4.62
C ALA A 514 2.66 5.46 -4.34
N PHE A 515 3.96 5.12 -4.18
CA PHE A 515 4.35 3.73 -3.93
C PHE A 515 3.85 3.21 -2.58
N THR A 516 3.62 4.09 -1.61
CA THR A 516 3.33 3.66 -0.23
C THR A 516 2.07 2.80 -0.14
N ALA A 517 1.04 3.13 -0.93
CA ALA A 517 -0.19 2.35 -1.02
C ALA A 517 0.07 0.98 -1.65
N VAL A 518 0.91 0.91 -2.68
CA VAL A 518 1.36 -0.34 -3.31
C VAL A 518 2.14 -1.20 -2.30
N SER A 519 3.06 -0.60 -1.55
CA SER A 519 3.79 -1.28 -0.47
C SER A 519 2.84 -1.86 0.58
N ALA A 520 1.83 -1.10 1.04
CA ALA A 520 0.81 -1.63 1.95
C ALA A 520 0.09 -2.84 1.35
N ALA A 521 -0.28 -2.77 0.07
CA ALA A 521 -1.05 -3.81 -0.58
C ALA A 521 -0.28 -5.12 -0.79
N PHE A 522 1.00 -5.06 -1.18
CA PHE A 522 1.84 -6.27 -1.30
C PHE A 522 2.25 -6.84 0.05
N ASN A 523 2.40 -5.99 1.08
CA ASN A 523 2.77 -6.45 2.40
C ASN A 523 1.60 -7.04 3.22
N ALA A 524 0.36 -6.85 2.79
CA ALA A 524 -0.87 -7.21 3.51
C ALA A 524 -1.22 -8.71 3.62
N HIS A 525 -0.45 -9.61 3.02
CA HIS A 525 -0.71 -11.06 2.97
C HIS A 525 -2.15 -11.42 2.54
N LEU A 526 -2.37 -11.63 1.24
CA LEU A 526 -3.69 -11.89 0.63
C LEU A 526 -3.84 -13.35 0.12
N GLY A 527 -3.10 -14.32 0.70
CA GLY A 527 -2.86 -15.67 0.14
C GLY A 527 -1.79 -15.65 -0.97
N VAL A 528 -0.93 -16.64 -1.24
CA VAL A 528 -1.03 -18.12 -1.29
C VAL A 528 0.16 -18.79 -0.54
N VAL A 529 1.00 -18.01 0.13
CA VAL A 529 2.36 -18.43 0.55
C VAL A 529 2.44 -18.98 1.98
N ASP A 530 1.52 -18.63 2.88
CA ASP A 530 1.61 -19.01 4.32
C ASP A 530 0.45 -19.91 4.81
N GLU A 531 -0.51 -20.26 3.93
CA GLU A 531 -1.54 -21.27 4.23
C GLU A 531 -1.76 -22.14 2.99
N ARG A 532 -1.23 -23.37 3.03
CA ARG A 532 -1.62 -24.46 2.11
C ARG A 532 -1.79 -25.75 2.90
N ASP A 533 -2.65 -26.61 2.36
CA ASP A 533 -2.75 -28.00 2.82
C ASP A 533 -1.36 -28.67 2.72
N ALA A 534 -0.89 -29.22 3.84
CA ALA A 534 0.38 -29.94 3.95
C ALA A 534 0.48 -31.14 2.98
N TYR A 535 -0.64 -31.60 2.42
CA TYR A 535 -0.72 -32.72 1.48
C TYR A 535 -0.95 -32.30 0.02
N SER A 536 -1.02 -31.00 -0.29
CA SER A 536 -1.21 -30.53 -1.66
C SER A 536 0.08 -30.68 -2.48
N PRO A 537 0.04 -31.35 -3.65
CA PRO A 537 1.21 -31.48 -4.53
C PRO A 537 1.62 -30.13 -5.12
N MET A 538 2.93 -29.86 -5.16
CA MET A 538 3.51 -28.61 -5.66
C MET A 538 4.57 -28.88 -6.74
N GLN A 539 4.64 -28.02 -7.75
CA GLN A 539 5.71 -28.07 -8.75
C GLN A 539 7.03 -27.53 -8.18
N ALA A 540 8.18 -28.09 -8.56
CA ALA A 540 9.48 -27.71 -8.00
C ALA A 540 9.88 -26.24 -8.27
N ASN A 541 9.32 -25.60 -9.29
CA ASN A 541 9.53 -24.18 -9.59
C ASN A 541 8.86 -23.24 -8.56
N GLU A 542 7.85 -23.73 -7.84
CA GLU A 542 7.19 -23.05 -6.73
C GLU A 542 8.05 -23.14 -5.46
N PHE A 543 9.04 -24.02 -5.33
CA PHE A 543 9.92 -24.05 -4.13
C PHE A 543 10.81 -22.80 -3.95
N ASN A 544 10.97 -21.98 -4.99
CA ASN A 544 11.86 -20.81 -4.96
C ASN A 544 11.33 -19.60 -4.16
N PHE A 545 10.08 -19.61 -3.70
CA PHE A 545 9.50 -18.50 -2.93
C PHE A 545 9.78 -18.55 -1.42
N MET A 546 10.20 -19.70 -0.88
CA MET A 546 10.69 -19.82 0.50
C MET A 546 12.22 -19.96 0.48
N ARG A 547 12.95 -19.03 1.08
CA ARG A 547 14.43 -19.04 1.04
C ARG A 547 15.01 -20.22 1.83
N GLY A 548 16.07 -20.80 1.26
CA GLY A 548 17.01 -21.71 1.95
C GLY A 548 17.43 -22.92 1.13
N VAL A 549 16.79 -23.18 -0.02
CA VAL A 549 17.04 -24.35 -0.84
C VAL A 549 17.27 -23.94 -2.28
N SER A 550 18.40 -24.36 -2.88
CA SER A 550 18.61 -24.26 -4.31
C SER A 550 17.94 -25.44 -4.99
N VAL A 551 16.90 -25.19 -5.78
CA VAL A 551 16.37 -26.18 -6.72
C VAL A 551 17.28 -26.19 -7.95
N VAL A 552 18.04 -27.26 -8.10
CA VAL A 552 18.84 -27.52 -9.30
C VAL A 552 17.99 -28.36 -10.24
N ALA A 553 17.74 -27.85 -11.44
CA ALA A 553 17.09 -28.63 -12.50
C ALA A 553 18.00 -29.79 -12.91
N THR A 554 17.51 -31.02 -12.82
CA THR A 554 18.25 -32.21 -13.23
C THR A 554 17.65 -32.77 -14.51
N GLY A 555 17.68 -31.99 -15.60
CA GLY A 555 17.13 -32.45 -16.88
C GLY A 555 16.86 -31.31 -17.86
N ASN A 556 16.67 -31.66 -19.13
CA ASN A 556 16.20 -30.72 -20.15
C ASN A 556 14.81 -30.22 -19.75
N ASP A 557 14.54 -28.93 -20.03
CA ASP A 557 13.44 -28.09 -19.53
C ASP A 557 11.98 -28.62 -19.69
N ASP A 558 11.78 -29.82 -20.24
CA ASP A 558 10.46 -30.36 -20.62
C ASP A 558 9.85 -31.38 -19.63
N ASP A 559 10.60 -31.89 -18.62
CA ASP A 559 10.08 -32.92 -17.69
C ASP A 559 9.62 -32.41 -16.32
N GLY A 560 9.87 -31.13 -16.00
CA GLY A 560 9.43 -30.49 -14.77
C GLY A 560 10.07 -31.05 -13.48
N THR A 561 11.13 -31.85 -13.58
CA THR A 561 11.80 -32.43 -12.40
C THR A 561 12.96 -31.57 -11.92
N GLY A 562 12.90 -31.14 -10.66
CA GLY A 562 13.97 -30.41 -9.97
C GLY A 562 14.34 -31.11 -8.67
N ALA A 563 15.63 -31.07 -8.31
CA ALA A 563 16.14 -31.61 -7.06
C ALA A 563 16.65 -30.50 -6.15
N VAL A 564 16.54 -30.71 -4.84
CA VAL A 564 17.12 -29.85 -3.81
C VAL A 564 18.61 -30.18 -3.69
N ASP A 565 19.49 -29.22 -3.98
CA ASP A 565 20.95 -29.39 -3.87
C ASP A 565 21.53 -28.62 -2.65
N ASN A 566 22.78 -28.93 -2.29
CA ASN A 566 23.57 -28.29 -1.24
C ASN A 566 23.17 -28.63 0.22
N MET A 567 22.49 -29.76 0.45
CA MET A 567 22.22 -30.26 1.80
C MET A 567 23.50 -30.77 2.49
N ARG A 568 23.85 -30.20 3.66
CA ARG A 568 24.96 -30.69 4.52
C ARG A 568 24.45 -31.34 5.80
N LYS A 569 25.27 -32.19 6.42
CA LYS A 569 24.98 -32.82 7.72
C LYS A 569 24.60 -31.75 8.77
N GLY A 570 23.35 -31.79 9.24
CA GLY A 570 22.78 -30.81 10.18
C GLY A 570 21.70 -29.88 9.61
N HIS A 571 21.42 -29.92 8.30
CA HIS A 571 20.30 -29.17 7.71
C HIS A 571 18.97 -29.93 7.82
N TYR A 572 17.89 -29.20 8.07
CA TYR A 572 16.51 -29.68 8.03
C TYR A 572 15.70 -28.83 7.06
N VAL A 573 14.79 -29.45 6.31
CA VAL A 573 13.74 -28.71 5.58
C VAL A 573 12.62 -28.46 6.59
N GLY A 574 12.57 -27.24 7.10
CA GLY A 574 11.50 -26.75 7.96
C GLY A 574 10.50 -25.97 7.14
N TYR A 575 9.23 -26.36 7.20
CA TYR A 575 8.11 -25.54 6.80
C TYR A 575 7.79 -24.61 7.96
N ARG A 576 7.44 -23.36 7.69
CA ARG A 576 6.68 -22.56 8.64
C ARG A 576 5.25 -22.47 8.15
#